data_AF-A0A6C0L102-F1
#
_entry.id   AF-A0A6C0L102-F1
#
_cell.length_a   1.000
_cell.length_b   1.000
_cell.length_c   1.000
_cell.angle_alpha   90.00
_cell.angle_beta   90.00
_cell.angle_gamma   90.00
#
_symmetry.space_group_name_H-M   'P 1'
#
loop_
_entity.id
_entity.type
_entity.pdbx_description
1 polymer ?
#
loop_
_entity_poly.entity_id
_entity_poly.type
_entity_poly.pdbx_seq_one_letter_code
_entity_poly.pdbx_strand_id
1 'polypeptide(L)'
;MQSPIGTEVSIHNLVPGEQYYAFHVRDPDKWRFRATFIKYWIMPETDYKMTLFLGGIYDFDGDMRVIGARNCYPHGLGLRVFEPPLCRSGTQSYRYYKVARFDRRVVKELYERIIQHKRRQIERGLTGTRPSSLWLPRDIVREISLCYLSPKAVARR
;
A
#
# COMPACT_ATOMS: atom_id res chain seq x y z
N MET A 1 7.29 -12.79 5.21
CA MET A 1 6.75 -11.53 4.64
C MET A 1 7.54 -10.34 5.22
N GLN A 2 7.81 -9.26 4.49
CA GLN A 2 8.64 -8.14 4.96
C GLN A 2 7.93 -7.33 6.06
N SER A 3 8.68 -6.84 7.07
CA SER A 3 8.15 -5.93 8.09
C SER A 3 7.64 -4.62 7.45
N PRO A 4 6.53 -4.04 7.95
CA PRO A 4 5.93 -2.87 7.33
C PRO A 4 6.84 -1.65 7.48
N ILE A 5 6.93 -0.85 6.42
CA ILE A 5 7.64 0.43 6.41
C ILE A 5 6.61 1.52 6.17
N GLY A 6 6.38 2.39 7.15
CA GLY A 6 5.47 3.54 7.03
C GLY A 6 4.54 3.70 8.22
N THR A 7 3.63 4.67 8.11
CA THR A 7 2.58 4.89 9.11
C THR A 7 1.45 3.89 8.94
N GLU A 8 0.85 3.50 10.05
CA GLU A 8 -0.37 2.69 10.05
C GLU A 8 -1.51 3.44 9.34
N VAL A 9 -2.28 2.72 8.54
CA VAL A 9 -3.44 3.23 7.82
C VAL A 9 -4.68 2.67 8.50
N SER A 10 -5.63 3.54 8.86
CA SER A 10 -6.93 3.10 9.36
C SER A 10 -7.65 2.26 8.31
N ILE A 11 -8.31 1.17 8.72
CA ILE A 11 -9.17 0.35 7.84
C ILE A 11 -10.23 1.17 7.10
N HIS A 12 -10.63 2.34 7.60
CA HIS A 12 -11.61 3.22 6.96
C HIS A 12 -11.03 4.11 5.84
N ASN A 13 -9.70 4.17 5.76
CA ASN A 13 -8.96 5.04 4.84
C ASN A 13 -8.18 4.22 3.79
N LEU A 14 -8.62 2.99 3.51
CA LEU A 14 -8.02 2.18 2.46
C LEU A 14 -8.51 2.67 1.09
N VAL A 15 -7.60 2.69 0.12
CA VAL A 15 -7.85 3.21 -1.23
C VAL A 15 -7.95 2.03 -2.20
N PRO A 16 -9.07 1.88 -2.93
CA PRO A 16 -9.22 0.84 -3.94
C PRO A 16 -8.07 0.80 -4.94
N GLY A 17 -7.58 -0.40 -5.24
CA GLY A 17 -6.46 -0.64 -6.16
C GLY A 17 -5.06 -0.53 -5.51
N GLU A 18 -4.95 -0.13 -4.25
CA GLU A 18 -3.68 -0.09 -3.54
C GLU A 18 -3.37 -1.40 -2.81
N GLN A 19 -2.07 -1.73 -2.73
CA GLN A 19 -1.60 -2.90 -1.97
C GLN A 19 -1.29 -2.52 -0.52
N TYR A 20 -1.69 -3.39 0.39
CA TYR A 20 -1.45 -3.24 1.81
C TYR A 20 -0.81 -4.51 2.38
N TYR A 21 0.13 -4.32 3.30
CA TYR A 21 0.43 -5.31 4.32
C TYR A 21 -0.57 -5.17 5.46
N ALA A 22 -1.01 -6.29 6.01
CA ALA A 22 -1.85 -6.33 7.19
C ALA A 22 -1.29 -7.36 8.16
N PHE A 23 -1.16 -6.97 9.42
CA PHE A 23 -0.63 -7.83 10.49
C PHE A 23 -1.67 -7.95 11.60
N HIS A 24 -1.97 -9.17 12.02
CA HIS A 24 -2.93 -9.39 13.08
C HIS A 24 -2.45 -8.73 14.38
N VAL A 25 -3.33 -8.05 15.10
CA VAL A 25 -2.96 -7.27 16.29
C VAL A 25 -2.43 -8.16 17.42
N ARG A 26 -2.99 -9.37 17.59
CA ARG A 26 -2.57 -10.28 18.66
C ARG A 26 -1.37 -11.14 18.28
N ASP A 27 -1.26 -11.52 17.01
CA ASP A 27 -0.30 -12.53 16.54
C ASP A 27 0.33 -12.10 15.19
N PRO A 28 1.06 -10.97 15.16
CA PRO A 28 1.52 -10.36 13.90
C PRO A 28 2.48 -11.22 13.11
N ASP A 29 3.21 -12.13 13.76
CA ASP A 29 4.17 -13.03 13.11
C ASP A 29 3.50 -14.27 12.50
N LYS A 30 2.30 -14.62 12.97
CA LYS A 30 1.57 -15.82 12.55
C LYS A 30 0.46 -15.51 11.56
N TRP A 31 -0.17 -14.34 11.63
CA TRP A 31 -1.34 -14.01 10.81
C TRP A 31 -1.09 -12.68 10.13
N ARG A 32 -0.66 -12.73 8.87
CA ARG A 32 -0.38 -11.53 8.09
C ARG A 32 -0.65 -11.76 6.63
N PHE A 33 -0.94 -10.71 5.90
CA PHE A 33 -1.12 -10.81 4.46
C PHE A 33 -0.65 -9.58 3.73
N ARG A 34 -0.39 -9.77 2.44
CA ARG A 34 -0.16 -8.70 1.47
C ARG A 34 -1.14 -8.86 0.33
N ALA A 35 -2.03 -7.89 0.13
CA ALA A 35 -3.04 -7.97 -0.92
C ALA A 35 -3.48 -6.59 -1.39
N THR A 36 -4.14 -6.55 -2.56
CA THR A 36 -4.75 -5.34 -3.11
C THR A 36 -6.13 -5.14 -2.51
N PHE A 37 -6.37 -3.97 -1.91
CA PHE A 37 -7.70 -3.60 -1.45
C PHE A 37 -8.61 -3.27 -2.65
N ILE A 38 -9.83 -3.78 -2.65
CA ILE A 38 -10.76 -3.67 -3.77
C ILE A 38 -11.91 -2.75 -3.44
N LYS A 39 -12.65 -3.02 -2.35
CA LYS A 39 -13.83 -2.25 -1.99
C LYS A 39 -14.26 -2.48 -0.56
N TYR A 40 -15.05 -1.53 -0.08
CA TYR A 40 -15.97 -1.72 1.04
C TYR A 40 -17.31 -2.25 0.53
N TRP A 41 -17.99 -3.06 1.34
CA TRP A 41 -19.41 -3.39 1.13
C TRP A 41 -20.07 -3.66 2.47
N ILE A 42 -21.39 -3.66 2.46
CA ILE A 42 -22.22 -4.07 3.59
C ILE A 42 -22.75 -5.46 3.29
N MET A 43 -22.55 -6.40 4.20
CA MET A 43 -23.09 -7.74 4.09
C MET A 43 -24.61 -7.70 4.34
N PRO A 44 -25.47 -8.01 3.34
CA PRO A 44 -26.91 -7.80 3.45
C PRO A 44 -27.58 -8.54 4.62
N GLU A 45 -27.04 -9.70 4.99
CA GLU A 45 -27.63 -10.60 5.99
C GLU A 45 -27.38 -10.13 7.43
N THR A 46 -26.32 -9.35 7.66
CA THR A 46 -25.89 -8.98 9.02
C THR A 46 -25.61 -7.48 9.19
N ASP A 47 -25.74 -6.69 8.12
CA ASP A 47 -25.40 -5.27 8.06
C ASP A 47 -23.93 -4.97 8.46
N TYR A 48 -23.04 -5.94 8.29
CA TYR A 48 -21.64 -5.76 8.64
C TYR A 48 -20.90 -5.03 7.53
N LYS A 49 -20.17 -3.98 7.89
CA LYS A 49 -19.20 -3.36 7.00
C LYS A 49 -18.01 -4.31 6.82
N MET A 50 -17.63 -4.54 5.57
CA MET A 50 -16.60 -5.49 5.18
C MET A 50 -15.59 -4.82 4.23
N THR A 51 -14.37 -5.34 4.20
CA THR A 51 -13.28 -4.98 3.26
C THR A 51 -12.84 -6.19 2.45
N LEU A 52 -12.52 -5.97 1.17
CA LEU A 52 -12.26 -7.05 0.21
C LEU A 52 -10.86 -6.88 -0.29
N PHE A 53 -10.09 -7.96 -0.21
CA PHE A 53 -8.75 -8.01 -0.72
C PHE A 53 -8.60 -9.12 -1.77
N LEU A 54 -7.86 -8.83 -2.84
CA LEU A 54 -7.57 -9.75 -3.93
C LEU A 54 -6.10 -9.69 -4.35
N GLY A 55 -5.64 -10.69 -5.10
CA GLY A 55 -4.34 -10.68 -5.77
C GLY A 55 -3.18 -10.55 -4.79
N GLY A 56 -3.16 -11.44 -3.80
CA GLY A 56 -2.26 -11.33 -2.66
C GLY A 56 -1.76 -12.66 -2.12
N ILE A 57 -1.03 -12.60 -1.01
CA ILE A 57 -0.56 -13.76 -0.26
C ILE A 57 -0.99 -13.58 1.19
N TYR A 58 -1.56 -14.62 1.77
CA TYR A 58 -1.90 -14.76 3.17
C TYR A 58 -0.91 -15.74 3.81
N ASP A 59 -0.23 -15.33 4.87
CA ASP A 59 0.72 -16.12 5.64
C ASP A 59 0.04 -16.49 6.96
N PHE A 60 -0.13 -17.81 7.16
CA PHE A 60 -0.76 -18.41 8.32
C PHE A 60 0.22 -19.39 8.97
N ASP A 61 0.77 -19.01 10.11
CA ASP A 61 1.71 -19.85 10.88
C ASP A 61 2.89 -20.36 10.03
N GLY A 62 3.35 -19.56 9.07
CA GLY A 62 4.41 -19.90 8.11
C GLY A 62 3.92 -20.50 6.79
N ASP A 63 2.66 -20.92 6.71
CA ASP A 63 2.05 -21.42 5.48
C ASP A 63 1.55 -20.27 4.60
N MET A 64 2.19 -20.11 3.44
CA MET A 64 1.80 -19.11 2.45
C MET A 64 0.69 -19.63 1.53
N ARG A 65 -0.44 -18.93 1.51
CA ARG A 65 -1.59 -19.18 0.63
C ARG A 65 -1.83 -17.99 -0.29
N VAL A 66 -2.24 -18.24 -1.52
CA VAL A 66 -2.55 -17.17 -2.48
C VAL A 66 -4.01 -16.74 -2.33
N ILE A 67 -4.25 -15.44 -2.18
CA ILE A 67 -5.60 -14.85 -2.10
C ILE A 67 -6.12 -14.63 -3.53
N GLY A 68 -7.31 -15.15 -3.84
CA GLY A 68 -7.90 -15.11 -5.17
C GLY A 68 -7.54 -16.31 -6.04
N ALA A 69 -6.83 -17.31 -5.50
CA ALA A 69 -6.62 -18.58 -6.18
C ALA A 69 -7.85 -19.47 -6.03
N ARG A 70 -8.15 -20.32 -7.04
CA ARG A 70 -9.31 -21.22 -7.03
C ARG A 70 -9.41 -22.09 -5.76
N ASN A 71 -8.28 -22.44 -5.16
CA ASN A 71 -8.20 -23.37 -4.04
C ASN A 71 -8.09 -22.69 -2.68
N CYS A 72 -7.82 -21.38 -2.64
CA CYS A 72 -7.59 -20.61 -1.43
C CYS A 72 -8.19 -19.22 -1.64
N TYR A 73 -9.39 -18.99 -1.11
CA TYR A 73 -10.12 -17.72 -1.24
C TYR A 73 -10.44 -17.34 -2.70
N PRO A 74 -11.26 -18.13 -3.42
CA PRO A 74 -11.57 -17.86 -4.84
C PRO A 74 -12.24 -16.50 -5.08
N HIS A 75 -12.96 -15.99 -4.07
CA HIS A 75 -13.61 -14.67 -4.12
C HIS A 75 -12.82 -13.58 -3.41
N GLY A 76 -11.61 -13.88 -2.95
CA GLY A 76 -10.78 -12.97 -2.15
C GLY A 76 -10.96 -13.12 -0.65
N LEU A 77 -10.20 -12.29 0.07
CA LEU A 77 -10.20 -12.26 1.53
C LEU A 77 -11.13 -11.13 2.00
N GLY A 78 -12.26 -11.50 2.60
CA GLY A 78 -13.20 -10.58 3.22
C GLY A 78 -12.94 -10.40 4.70
N LEU A 79 -12.75 -9.17 5.17
CA LEU A 79 -12.52 -8.87 6.58
C LEU A 79 -13.60 -7.93 7.11
N ARG A 80 -14.10 -8.22 8.31
CA ARG A 80 -15.06 -7.35 8.97
C ARG A 80 -14.38 -6.07 9.44
N VAL A 81 -15.02 -4.95 9.15
CA VAL A 81 -14.71 -3.65 9.75
C VAL A 81 -15.40 -3.61 11.11
N PHE A 82 -14.61 -3.54 12.17
CA PHE A 82 -15.13 -3.38 13.51
C PHE A 82 -15.28 -1.89 13.83
N GLU A 83 -16.51 -1.46 14.08
CA GLU A 83 -16.80 -0.10 14.53
C GLU A 83 -16.70 -0.01 16.07
N PRO A 84 -16.16 1.09 16.62
CA PRO A 84 -16.42 1.45 18.01
C PRO A 84 -17.95 1.61 18.19
N PRO A 85 -18.62 1.02 19.20
CA PRO A 85 -18.09 0.50 20.47
C PRO A 85 -18.04 -1.04 20.56
N LEU A 86 -18.25 -1.79 19.47
CA LEU A 86 -18.30 -3.26 19.50
C LEU A 86 -16.94 -3.90 19.86
N CYS A 87 -15.86 -3.12 19.81
CA CYS A 87 -14.56 -3.47 20.38
C CYS A 87 -14.36 -2.73 21.71
N ARG A 88 -14.49 -3.41 22.85
CA ARG A 88 -14.17 -2.86 24.19
C ARG A 88 -12.73 -2.34 24.32
N SER A 89 -11.83 -2.74 23.41
CA SER A 89 -10.44 -2.29 23.32
C SER A 89 -10.15 -1.35 22.14
N GLY A 90 -11.16 -0.98 21.34
CA GLY A 90 -11.01 -0.09 20.17
C GLY A 90 -10.09 -0.60 19.06
N THR A 91 -9.67 -1.87 19.10
CA THR A 91 -8.56 -2.38 18.28
C THR A 91 -9.08 -3.23 17.12
N GLN A 92 -8.79 -2.80 15.90
CA GLN A 92 -9.01 -3.59 14.68
C GLN A 92 -8.29 -4.93 14.79
N SER A 93 -8.79 -6.00 14.16
CA SER A 93 -8.08 -7.30 14.18
C SER A 93 -6.73 -7.25 13.46
N TYR A 94 -6.54 -6.28 12.57
CA TYR A 94 -5.32 -6.10 11.78
C TYR A 94 -4.86 -4.65 11.81
N ARG A 95 -3.54 -4.45 11.75
CA ARG A 95 -2.88 -3.17 11.50
C ARG A 95 -2.46 -3.12 10.04
N TYR A 96 -2.89 -2.09 9.32
CA TYR A 96 -2.67 -1.96 7.88
C TYR A 96 -1.53 -1.00 7.57
N TYR A 97 -0.69 -1.35 6.60
CA TYR A 97 0.42 -0.53 6.14
C TYR A 97 0.44 -0.58 4.62
N LYS A 98 0.51 0.59 3.98
CA LYS A 98 0.61 0.66 2.53
C LYS A 98 1.91 0.01 2.06
N VAL A 99 1.83 -0.85 1.06
CA VAL A 99 3.03 -1.42 0.44
C VAL A 99 3.75 -0.30 -0.29
N ALA A 100 4.91 0.10 0.23
CA ALA A 100 5.77 1.05 -0.45
C ALA A 100 6.32 0.38 -1.73
N ARG A 101 6.08 1.00 -2.89
CA ARG A 101 6.66 0.56 -4.17
C ARG A 101 8.18 0.75 -4.21
N PHE A 102 8.71 1.61 -3.34
CA PHE A 102 10.12 1.98 -3.27
C PHE A 102 10.63 1.79 -1.84
N ASP A 103 11.85 1.27 -1.71
CA ASP A 103 12.55 1.21 -0.42
C ASP A 103 12.93 2.63 0.07
N ARG A 104 13.27 2.76 1.37
CA ARG A 104 13.64 4.08 1.95
C ARG A 104 14.81 4.75 1.25
N ARG A 105 15.76 3.98 0.71
CA ARG A 105 16.93 4.50 0.00
C ARG A 105 16.51 5.13 -1.32
N VAL A 106 15.66 4.45 -2.09
CA VAL A 106 15.10 4.95 -3.35
C VAL A 106 14.22 6.17 -3.10
N VAL A 107 13.40 6.16 -2.06
CA VAL A 107 12.60 7.33 -1.69
C VAL A 107 13.51 8.53 -1.38
N LYS A 108 14.56 8.33 -0.57
CA LYS A 108 15.54 9.38 -0.26
C LYS A 108 16.25 9.90 -1.51
N GLU A 109 16.71 8.99 -2.38
CA GLU A 109 17.36 9.34 -3.64
C GLU A 109 16.43 10.15 -4.57
N LEU A 110 15.16 9.74 -4.69
CA LEU A 110 14.16 10.48 -5.47
C LEU A 110 13.91 11.88 -4.90
N TYR A 111 13.81 12.03 -3.57
CA TYR A 111 13.69 13.33 -2.92
C TYR A 111 14.90 14.23 -3.17
N GLU A 112 16.12 13.71 -3.01
CA GLU A 112 17.37 14.45 -3.28
C GLU A 112 17.41 14.91 -4.74
N ARG A 113 17.03 14.05 -5.68
CA ARG A 113 16.95 14.40 -7.10
C ARG A 113 15.90 15.46 -7.41
N ILE A 114 14.73 15.43 -6.75
CA ILE A 114 13.71 16.48 -6.86
C ILE A 114 14.27 17.82 -6.38
N ILE A 115 14.99 17.84 -5.25
CA ILE A 115 15.63 19.05 -4.71
C ILE A 115 16.68 19.58 -5.70
N GLN A 116 17.55 18.72 -6.23
CA GLN A 116 18.56 19.12 -7.21
C GLN A 116 17.96 19.63 -8.52
N HIS A 117 16.86 19.03 -9.00
CA HIS A 117 16.14 19.55 -10.16
C HIS A 117 15.60 20.94 -9.88
N LYS A 118 14.93 21.16 -8.73
CA LYS A 118 14.44 22.49 -8.34
C LYS A 118 15.55 23.53 -8.28
N ARG A 119 16.71 23.18 -7.71
CA ARG A 119 17.90 24.06 -7.69
C ARG A 119 18.36 24.44 -9.11
N ARG A 120 18.49 23.45 -10.00
CA ARG A 120 18.87 23.70 -11.40
C ARG A 120 17.86 24.57 -12.16
N GLN A 121 16.56 24.47 -11.85
CA GLN A 121 15.55 25.35 -12.44
C GLN A 121 15.71 26.80 -11.95
N ILE A 122 15.98 26.98 -10.65
CA ILE A 122 16.26 28.30 -10.05
C ILE A 122 17.52 28.91 -10.67
N GLU A 123 18.63 28.15 -10.72
CA GLU A 123 19.91 28.58 -11.31
C GLU A 123 19.79 28.96 -12.79
N ARG A 124 18.86 28.34 -13.52
CA ARG A 124 18.60 28.62 -14.94
C ARG A 124 17.60 29.75 -15.17
N GLY A 125 17.10 30.41 -14.13
CA GLY A 125 16.08 31.45 -14.23
C GLY A 125 14.71 30.94 -14.70
N LEU A 126 14.47 29.63 -14.63
CA LEU A 126 13.23 28.97 -15.06
C LEU A 126 12.23 28.88 -13.89
N THR A 127 11.93 30.02 -13.27
CA THR A 127 11.00 30.15 -12.13
C THR A 127 9.54 30.32 -12.58
N GLY A 128 9.16 29.63 -13.66
CA GLY A 128 7.79 29.61 -14.18
C GLY A 128 6.86 28.80 -13.28
N THR A 129 5.84 29.47 -12.75
CA THR A 129 4.77 29.00 -11.87
C THR A 129 4.13 27.67 -12.32
N ARG A 130 4.58 26.55 -11.76
CA ARG A 130 3.73 25.35 -11.70
C ARG A 130 3.22 25.19 -10.27
N PRO A 131 1.90 24.99 -10.07
CA PRO A 131 1.34 24.74 -8.75
C PRO A 131 2.10 23.56 -8.12
N SER A 132 2.70 23.80 -6.96
CA SER A 132 3.52 22.84 -6.22
C SER A 132 2.73 21.63 -5.69
N SER A 133 1.41 21.62 -5.90
CA SER A 133 0.50 20.76 -5.15
C SER A 133 0.31 19.37 -5.73
N LEU A 134 0.57 19.09 -7.01
CA LEU A 134 0.03 17.84 -7.58
C LEU A 134 0.91 17.05 -8.58
N TRP A 135 2.00 17.59 -9.13
CA TRP A 135 2.70 16.90 -10.22
C TRP A 135 4.22 17.04 -10.14
N LEU A 136 4.92 15.90 -10.18
CA LEU A 136 6.37 15.85 -10.37
C LEU A 136 6.74 16.42 -11.76
N PRO A 137 7.89 17.09 -11.91
CA PRO A 137 8.43 17.49 -13.21
C PRO A 137 8.44 16.32 -14.21
N ARG A 138 8.07 16.59 -15.47
CA ARG A 138 7.86 15.54 -16.51
C ARG A 138 9.11 14.68 -16.75
N ASP A 139 10.29 15.27 -16.63
CA ASP A 139 11.59 14.60 -16.67
C ASP A 139 11.76 13.63 -15.49
N ILE A 140 11.42 14.05 -14.26
CA ILE A 140 11.42 13.17 -13.08
C ILE A 140 10.40 12.04 -13.22
N VAL A 141 9.19 12.32 -13.72
CA VAL A 141 8.18 11.26 -13.99
C VAL A 141 8.68 10.25 -15.02
N ARG A 142 9.30 10.73 -16.10
CA ARG A 142 9.87 9.86 -17.14
C ARG A 142 11.02 9.02 -16.59
N GLU A 143 11.91 9.60 -15.80
CA GLU A 143 13.00 8.87 -15.14
C GLU A 143 12.49 7.82 -14.15
N ILE A 144 11.51 8.16 -13.30
CA ILE A 144 10.88 7.19 -12.39
C ILE A 144 10.30 6.02 -13.20
N SER A 145 9.60 6.32 -14.29
CA SER A 145 8.99 5.32 -15.15
C SER A 145 10.03 4.40 -15.79
N LEU A 146 11.14 4.95 -16.28
CA LEU A 146 12.19 4.18 -16.96
C LEU A 146 13.07 3.38 -16.00
N CYS A 147 13.49 4.00 -14.90
CA CYS A 147 14.50 3.45 -14.00
C CYS A 147 13.92 2.60 -12.87
N TYR A 148 12.64 2.78 -12.54
CA TYR A 148 12.05 2.13 -11.37
C TYR A 148 10.73 1.41 -11.62
N LEU A 149 10.00 1.77 -12.67
CA LEU A 149 8.72 1.13 -13.01
C LEU A 149 8.78 0.29 -14.30
N SER A 150 9.90 0.31 -15.02
CA SER A 150 10.04 -0.48 -16.24
C SER A 150 10.34 -1.95 -15.89
N PRO A 151 9.81 -2.93 -16.66
CA PRO A 151 10.05 -4.36 -16.41
C PRO A 151 11.55 -4.72 -16.41
N LYS A 152 12.37 -3.99 -17.16
CA LYS A 152 13.83 -4.19 -17.22
C LYS A 152 14.54 -3.75 -15.93
N ALA A 153 13.99 -2.79 -15.19
CA ALA A 153 14.52 -2.35 -13.90
C ALA A 153 14.18 -3.33 -12.75
N VAL A 154 13.02 -3.99 -12.82
CA VAL A 154 12.59 -4.98 -11.84
C VAL A 154 13.44 -6.26 -11.92
N ALA A 155 13.93 -6.62 -13.11
CA ALA A 155 14.76 -7.82 -13.31
C ALA A 155 16.23 -7.70 -12.84
N ARG A 156 16.66 -6.50 -12.39
CA ARG A 156 18.05 -6.23 -11.94
C ARG A 156 18.17 -6.05 -10.41
N ARG A 157 17.09 -6.27 -9.66
CA ARG A 157 17.06 -6.26 -8.20
C ARG A 157 16.66 -7.64 -7.70
#